data_AF-A0A5N5XVD2-F1
#
_entry.id   AF-A0A5N5XVD2-F1
#
_cell.length_a   1.000
_cell.length_b   1.000
_cell.length_c   1.000
_cell.angle_alpha   90.00
_cell.angle_beta   90.00
_cell.angle_gamma   90.00
#
_symmetry.space_group_name_H-M   'P 1'
#
loop_
_entity.id
_entity.type
_entity.pdbx_description
1 polymer ?
#
loop_
_entity_poly.entity_id
_entity_poly.type
_entity_poly.pdbx_seq_one_letter_code
_entity_poly.pdbx_strand_id
1 'polypeptide(L)'
;MKKTTLKPFIKWIGGKTQLLPFLDIVIPSKFNTYYEPFLGGGALFLHLQPHKAILNDINSDLILVWQNLIKHSSKIIQILKELNEQLKKDGESFYWQIRDEYNQSIANIRKTALFIFLNKTCFNGIYRVNRKNEFNVPFNKKTDLTLSSLIDIENIKKILFYFQKYPKIEFFCHDYQIIIDRSQKDDFLFVDPPYDSDNNSFDAYTHTPFGKEGQKRLFETLNKAHHRGVKWLLTNHDTPYINKLYSEFYLNRISVSRFINSDSSKRKNNHYETIITNYPITTNKLLELNYLSFKKELRTTTYNLNSYIDWNKIDTFLTKYNVEINELNTLFSSSLTEFKSKIEYLFKMKKTECFSILPFLIAKKHSKEDQLIFLNKENQEFKVDFTCLTSILNFVEESGLLQEIFLNPTVHNIQSLLLGVKIGLNSNTNKNKTGKMMMFIISEILKKNNIEFQTEVTLKDIFVNNELKETKKIDFVFKIQKTIFLLKCSFFNVVGSKINSEFSSFIDFNKTIKQFKDKEFIYVVDGIGLKNISNPLKAALENIEHFYNIQRFENFIITMQKNH
;
A
#
# COMPACT_ATOMS: atom_id res chain seq x y z
N MET A 1 -28.75 1.26 18.78
CA MET A 1 -28.80 0.34 17.62
C MET A 1 -27.67 0.72 16.66
N LYS A 2 -26.88 -0.26 16.16
CA LYS A 2 -25.87 0.01 15.14
C LYS A 2 -26.55 0.54 13.88
N LYS A 3 -26.05 1.65 13.31
CA LYS A 3 -26.54 2.22 12.05
C LYS A 3 -26.45 1.16 10.95
N THR A 4 -27.55 0.92 10.24
CA THR A 4 -27.58 -0.03 9.12
C THR A 4 -26.64 0.44 8.02
N THR A 5 -25.69 -0.40 7.60
CA THR A 5 -24.78 -0.04 6.50
C THR A 5 -25.52 -0.09 5.16
N LEU A 6 -25.53 1.02 4.43
CA LEU A 6 -26.02 1.12 3.05
C LEU A 6 -24.82 1.28 2.10
N LYS A 7 -24.90 0.73 0.90
CA LYS A 7 -23.83 0.80 -0.10
C LYS A 7 -24.36 1.21 -1.48
N PRO A 8 -23.57 1.90 -2.31
CA PRO A 8 -23.92 2.13 -3.71
C PRO A 8 -24.31 0.84 -4.44
N PHE A 9 -25.42 0.87 -5.18
CA PHE A 9 -25.90 -0.29 -5.94
C PHE A 9 -25.31 -0.35 -7.36
N ILE A 10 -24.82 0.77 -7.89
CA ILE A 10 -24.08 0.86 -9.15
C ILE A 10 -22.58 1.09 -8.92
N LYS A 11 -21.76 0.66 -9.88
CA LYS A 11 -20.37 1.09 -9.96
C LYS A 11 -20.34 2.45 -10.65
N TRP A 12 -19.69 3.42 -10.02
CA TRP A 12 -19.53 4.76 -10.57
C TRP A 12 -18.07 5.16 -10.55
N ILE A 13 -17.58 5.77 -11.62
CA ILE A 13 -16.21 6.28 -11.61
C ILE A 13 -16.13 7.45 -10.62
N GLY A 14 -15.02 7.54 -9.89
CA GLY A 14 -14.85 8.52 -8.83
C GLY A 14 -15.52 8.14 -7.51
N GLY A 15 -16.16 6.96 -7.42
CA GLY A 15 -16.86 6.50 -6.21
C GLY A 15 -16.02 6.61 -4.94
N LYS A 16 -16.53 7.39 -3.96
CA LYS A 16 -15.80 7.82 -2.76
C LYS A 16 -15.76 6.81 -1.60
N THR A 17 -16.14 5.56 -1.83
CA THR A 17 -16.16 4.51 -0.79
C THR A 17 -14.83 4.36 -0.07
N GLN A 18 -13.70 4.47 -0.78
CA GLN A 18 -12.36 4.38 -0.17
C GLN A 18 -11.95 5.64 0.61
N LEU A 19 -12.63 6.77 0.39
CA LEU A 19 -12.39 8.04 1.07
C LEU A 19 -13.33 8.28 2.26
N LEU A 20 -14.38 7.48 2.43
CA LEU A 20 -15.33 7.60 3.54
C LEU A 20 -14.65 7.74 4.92
N PRO A 21 -13.61 6.93 5.28
CA PRO A 21 -12.94 7.09 6.58
C PRO A 21 -12.30 8.47 6.79
N PHE A 22 -11.84 9.10 5.72
CA PHE A 22 -11.26 10.45 5.76
C PHE A 22 -12.36 11.51 5.83
N LEU A 23 -13.41 11.35 5.00
CA LEU A 23 -14.55 12.26 4.96
C LEU A 23 -15.28 12.31 6.32
N ASP A 24 -15.46 11.17 6.99
CA ASP A 24 -16.09 11.09 8.31
C ASP A 24 -15.43 11.96 9.37
N ILE A 25 -14.11 12.16 9.28
CA ILE A 25 -13.37 12.98 10.23
C ILE A 25 -13.73 14.45 10.05
N VAL A 26 -13.89 14.90 8.81
CA VAL A 26 -13.99 16.33 8.46
C VAL A 26 -15.42 16.83 8.29
N ILE A 27 -16.39 15.93 8.14
CA ILE A 27 -17.80 16.31 8.00
C ILE A 27 -18.29 17.02 9.29
N PRO A 28 -19.14 18.05 9.16
CA PRO A 28 -19.72 18.73 10.33
C PRO A 28 -20.61 17.76 11.11
N SER A 29 -20.53 17.80 12.44
CA SER A 29 -21.36 16.96 13.31
C SER A 29 -22.85 17.32 13.27
N LYS A 30 -23.19 18.55 12.87
CA LYS A 30 -24.55 19.07 12.73
C LYS A 30 -24.66 19.90 11.47
N PHE A 31 -25.77 19.70 10.76
CA PHE A 31 -26.21 20.47 9.61
C PHE A 31 -27.72 20.29 9.44
N ASN A 32 -28.37 21.22 8.73
CA ASN A 32 -29.81 21.21 8.50
C ASN A 32 -30.17 20.26 7.34
N THR A 33 -29.87 20.65 6.10
CA THR A 33 -30.11 19.88 4.89
C THR A 33 -28.78 19.43 4.28
N TYR A 34 -28.70 18.19 3.86
CA TYR A 34 -27.57 17.68 3.09
C TYR A 34 -27.76 17.94 1.59
N TYR A 35 -26.73 18.41 0.92
CA TYR A 35 -26.72 18.59 -0.53
C TYR A 35 -25.57 17.80 -1.14
N GLU A 36 -25.86 17.09 -2.23
CA GLU A 36 -24.83 16.44 -3.05
C GLU A 36 -25.10 16.80 -4.53
N PRO A 37 -24.54 17.92 -5.03
CA PRO A 37 -24.78 18.41 -6.39
C PRO A 37 -24.23 17.50 -7.50
N PHE A 38 -23.30 16.62 -7.14
CA PHE A 38 -22.63 15.63 -7.98
C PHE A 38 -22.77 14.24 -7.35
N LEU A 39 -23.99 13.69 -7.38
CA LEU A 39 -24.35 12.47 -6.64
C LEU A 39 -23.55 11.24 -7.09
N GLY A 40 -23.43 11.01 -8.39
CA GLY A 40 -22.87 9.77 -8.91
C GLY A 40 -23.50 8.51 -8.27
N GLY A 41 -22.64 7.65 -7.72
CA GLY A 41 -23.07 6.45 -7.00
C GLY A 41 -23.64 6.68 -5.59
N GLY A 42 -23.62 7.92 -5.06
CA GLY A 42 -24.16 8.28 -3.75
C GLY A 42 -23.45 7.65 -2.55
N ALA A 43 -22.14 7.43 -2.66
CA ALA A 43 -21.36 6.72 -1.63
C ALA A 43 -21.38 7.45 -0.28
N LEU A 44 -21.21 8.79 -0.28
CA LEU A 44 -21.24 9.55 0.96
C LEU A 44 -22.67 9.71 1.49
N PHE A 45 -23.64 10.04 0.63
CA PHE A 45 -25.05 10.10 1.01
C PHE A 45 -25.53 8.83 1.73
N LEU A 46 -25.30 7.65 1.15
CA LEU A 46 -25.71 6.37 1.74
C LEU A 46 -24.96 6.03 3.03
N HIS A 47 -23.74 6.54 3.19
CA HIS A 47 -22.96 6.39 4.41
C HIS A 47 -23.47 7.32 5.53
N LEU A 48 -23.76 8.59 5.21
CA LEU A 48 -24.24 9.60 6.15
C LEU A 48 -25.72 9.42 6.53
N GLN A 49 -26.56 8.95 5.62
CA GLN A 49 -27.99 8.74 5.85
C GLN A 49 -28.69 9.96 6.46
N PRO A 50 -28.54 11.16 5.87
CA PRO A 50 -29.19 12.36 6.39
C PRO A 50 -30.71 12.21 6.38
N HIS A 51 -31.40 12.90 7.30
CA HIS A 51 -32.86 12.86 7.37
C HIS A 51 -33.54 13.72 6.30
N LYS A 52 -32.81 14.72 5.78
CA LYS A 52 -33.25 15.65 4.73
C LYS A 52 -32.09 15.84 3.75
N ALA A 53 -32.34 15.62 2.47
CA ALA A 53 -31.30 15.73 1.44
C ALA A 53 -31.82 16.19 0.09
N ILE A 54 -30.99 16.93 -0.63
CA ILE A 54 -31.19 17.35 -2.01
C ILE A 54 -30.04 16.76 -2.83
N LEU A 55 -30.36 15.81 -3.69
CA LEU A 55 -29.41 15.03 -4.46
C LEU A 55 -29.54 15.38 -5.94
N ASN A 56 -28.42 15.62 -6.62
CA ASN A 56 -28.42 16.01 -8.01
C ASN A 56 -27.28 15.36 -8.77
N ASP A 57 -27.52 15.12 -10.06
CA ASP A 57 -26.46 14.82 -11.01
C ASP A 57 -26.90 15.36 -12.37
N ILE A 58 -25.93 15.72 -13.21
CA ILE A 58 -26.22 16.16 -14.58
C ILE A 58 -26.63 14.99 -15.48
N ASN A 59 -26.30 13.75 -15.08
CA ASN A 59 -26.66 12.55 -15.81
C ASN A 59 -28.12 12.15 -15.53
N SER A 60 -28.99 12.40 -16.50
CA SER A 60 -30.42 12.09 -16.42
C SER A 60 -30.72 10.60 -16.26
N ASP A 61 -29.95 9.72 -16.91
CA ASP A 61 -30.17 8.28 -16.82
C ASP A 61 -29.81 7.75 -15.43
N LEU A 62 -28.77 8.32 -14.79
CA LEU A 62 -28.42 8.03 -13.40
C LEU A 62 -29.54 8.45 -12.44
N ILE A 63 -30.05 9.68 -12.58
CA ILE A 63 -31.13 10.17 -11.72
C ILE A 63 -32.42 9.36 -11.92
N LEU A 64 -32.72 8.99 -13.16
CA LEU A 64 -33.82 8.09 -13.49
C LEU A 64 -33.67 6.73 -12.77
N VAL A 65 -32.45 6.17 -12.76
CA VAL A 65 -32.16 4.91 -12.07
C VAL A 65 -32.44 5.02 -10.57
N TRP A 66 -31.98 6.07 -9.91
CA TRP A 66 -32.28 6.31 -8.49
C TRP A 66 -33.78 6.39 -8.22
N GLN A 67 -34.51 7.21 -8.98
CA GLN A 67 -35.94 7.42 -8.82
C GLN A 67 -36.75 6.13 -9.07
N ASN A 68 -36.46 5.42 -10.16
CA ASN A 68 -37.17 4.19 -10.52
C ASN A 68 -36.83 3.04 -9.58
N LEU A 69 -35.60 2.94 -9.08
CA LEU A 69 -35.23 1.89 -8.13
C LEU A 69 -35.98 2.03 -6.81
N ILE A 70 -36.17 3.27 -6.33
CA ILE A 70 -36.92 3.54 -5.09
C ILE A 70 -38.40 3.19 -5.26
N LYS A 71 -39.00 3.44 -6.44
CA LYS A 71 -40.43 3.25 -6.68
C LYS A 71 -40.81 1.86 -7.21
N HIS A 72 -39.92 1.21 -7.97
CA HIS A 72 -40.23 0.05 -8.80
C HIS A 72 -39.18 -1.06 -8.72
N SER A 73 -38.46 -1.18 -7.59
CA SER A 73 -37.40 -2.17 -7.36
C SER A 73 -37.78 -3.59 -7.75
N SER A 74 -38.96 -4.08 -7.37
CA SER A 74 -39.41 -5.45 -7.69
C SER A 74 -39.46 -5.72 -9.19
N LYS A 75 -40.00 -4.77 -9.97
CA LYS A 75 -40.09 -4.88 -11.44
C LYS A 75 -38.71 -4.81 -12.09
N ILE A 76 -37.83 -3.94 -11.58
CA ILE A 76 -36.44 -3.84 -12.06
C ILE A 76 -35.69 -5.15 -11.80
N ILE A 77 -35.82 -5.73 -10.60
CA ILE A 77 -35.18 -7.00 -10.23
C ILE A 77 -35.68 -8.14 -11.15
N GLN A 78 -36.97 -8.16 -11.47
CA GLN A 78 -37.52 -9.13 -12.41
C GLN A 78 -36.90 -9.00 -13.80
N ILE A 79 -36.85 -7.78 -14.36
CA ILE A 79 -36.24 -7.53 -15.68
C ILE A 79 -34.76 -7.92 -15.67
N LEU A 80 -34.01 -7.57 -14.60
CA LEU A 80 -32.61 -7.97 -14.46
C LEU A 80 -32.42 -9.48 -14.45
N LYS A 81 -33.34 -10.23 -13.82
CA LYS A 81 -33.32 -11.69 -13.84
C LYS A 81 -33.52 -12.24 -15.25
N GLU A 82 -34.48 -11.70 -16.00
CA GLU A 82 -34.74 -12.08 -17.39
C GLU A 82 -33.54 -11.79 -18.30
N LEU A 83 -32.95 -10.60 -18.21
CA LEU A 83 -31.74 -10.22 -18.95
C LEU A 83 -30.56 -11.14 -18.63
N ASN A 84 -30.40 -11.51 -17.36
CA ASN A 84 -29.31 -12.38 -16.93
C ASN A 84 -29.43 -13.80 -17.50
N GLU A 85 -30.64 -14.37 -17.48
CA GLU A 85 -30.88 -15.70 -18.06
C GLU A 85 -30.69 -15.70 -19.58
N GLN A 86 -31.03 -14.61 -20.26
CA GLN A 86 -30.78 -14.49 -21.70
C GLN A 86 -29.29 -14.30 -22.02
N LEU A 87 -28.55 -13.51 -21.21
CA LEU A 87 -27.10 -13.35 -21.36
C LEU A 87 -26.36 -14.70 -21.27
N LYS A 88 -26.80 -15.61 -20.39
CA LYS A 88 -26.21 -16.95 -20.27
C LYS A 88 -26.39 -17.81 -21.52
N LYS A 89 -27.48 -17.60 -22.26
CA LYS A 89 -27.81 -18.36 -23.49
C LYS A 89 -27.09 -17.81 -24.70
N ASP A 90 -27.16 -16.50 -24.89
CA ASP A 90 -26.76 -15.85 -26.15
C ASP A 90 -25.39 -15.19 -26.06
N GLY A 91 -24.85 -14.99 -24.86
CA GLY A 91 -23.51 -14.47 -24.63
C GLY A 91 -23.31 -13.04 -25.12
N GLU A 92 -22.18 -12.80 -25.79
CA GLU A 92 -21.73 -11.46 -26.16
C GLU A 92 -22.65 -10.75 -27.17
N SER A 93 -23.28 -11.48 -28.10
CA SER A 93 -24.21 -10.89 -29.07
C SER A 93 -25.40 -10.21 -28.39
N PHE A 94 -25.93 -10.82 -27.32
CA PHE A 94 -27.01 -10.27 -26.53
C PHE A 94 -26.61 -8.98 -25.79
N TYR A 95 -25.37 -8.90 -25.30
CA TYR A 95 -24.88 -7.64 -24.70
C TYR A 95 -24.94 -6.49 -25.71
N TRP A 96 -24.52 -6.71 -26.96
CA TRP A 96 -24.57 -5.67 -28.00
C TRP A 96 -26.01 -5.26 -28.33
N GLN A 97 -26.92 -6.22 -28.45
CA GLN A 97 -28.35 -5.95 -28.63
C GLN A 97 -28.91 -5.07 -27.49
N ILE A 98 -28.63 -5.42 -26.23
CA ILE A 98 -29.10 -4.67 -25.07
C ILE A 98 -28.48 -3.27 -25.01
N ARG A 99 -27.23 -3.12 -25.46
CA ARG A 99 -26.58 -1.82 -25.56
C ARG A 99 -27.27 -0.91 -26.57
N ASP A 100 -27.60 -1.46 -27.74
CA ASP A 100 -28.28 -0.70 -28.79
C ASP A 100 -29.71 -0.37 -28.37
N GLU A 101 -30.41 -1.31 -27.72
CA GLU A 101 -31.72 -1.09 -27.11
C GLU A 101 -31.68 0.05 -26.08
N TYR A 102 -30.68 0.06 -25.19
CA TYR A 102 -30.51 1.11 -24.19
C TYR A 102 -30.31 2.50 -24.84
N ASN A 103 -29.52 2.58 -25.90
CA ASN A 103 -29.25 3.83 -26.62
C ASN A 103 -30.50 4.38 -27.33
N GLN A 104 -31.40 3.50 -27.77
CA GLN A 104 -32.67 3.88 -28.41
C GLN A 104 -33.83 4.07 -27.40
N SER A 105 -33.63 3.68 -26.14
CA SER A 105 -34.69 3.69 -25.13
C SER A 105 -34.99 5.09 -24.59
N ILE A 106 -36.28 5.39 -24.47
CA ILE A 106 -36.78 6.55 -23.70
C ILE A 106 -36.77 6.26 -22.19
N ALA A 107 -36.92 7.32 -21.39
CA ALA A 107 -36.94 7.22 -19.92
C ALA A 107 -38.12 6.35 -19.43
N ASN A 108 -37.82 5.12 -19.01
CA ASN A 108 -38.79 4.18 -18.46
C ASN A 108 -38.12 3.15 -17.51
N ILE A 109 -38.93 2.28 -16.90
CA ILE A 109 -38.45 1.24 -15.97
C ILE A 109 -37.48 0.26 -16.66
N ARG A 110 -37.70 -0.05 -17.94
CA ARG A 110 -36.85 -0.96 -18.70
C ARG A 110 -35.46 -0.35 -18.92
N LYS A 111 -35.36 0.91 -19.33
CA LYS A 111 -34.10 1.65 -19.48
C LYS A 111 -33.29 1.65 -18.19
N THR A 112 -33.94 1.79 -17.03
CA THR A 112 -33.27 1.65 -15.72
C THR A 112 -32.68 0.26 -15.51
N ALA A 113 -33.42 -0.81 -15.84
CA ALA A 113 -32.90 -2.18 -15.74
C ALA A 113 -31.74 -2.41 -16.73
N LEU A 114 -31.86 -1.94 -17.98
CA LEU A 114 -30.78 -2.01 -18.97
C LEU A 114 -29.52 -1.28 -18.48
N PHE A 115 -29.68 -0.10 -17.87
CA PHE A 115 -28.56 0.66 -17.29
C PHE A 115 -27.81 -0.16 -16.23
N ILE A 116 -28.53 -0.73 -15.27
CA ILE A 116 -27.92 -1.53 -14.19
C ILE A 116 -27.26 -2.77 -14.78
N PHE A 117 -27.91 -3.45 -15.73
CA PHE A 117 -27.37 -4.61 -16.42
C PHE A 117 -26.06 -4.26 -17.14
N LEU A 118 -26.05 -3.21 -17.97
CA LEU A 118 -24.87 -2.74 -18.69
C LEU A 118 -23.76 -2.32 -17.72
N ASN A 119 -24.05 -1.60 -16.65
CA ASN A 119 -23.07 -1.22 -15.63
C ASN A 119 -22.36 -2.42 -14.97
N LYS A 120 -23.02 -3.57 -14.90
CA LYS A 120 -22.46 -4.77 -14.27
C LYS A 120 -21.78 -5.71 -15.27
N THR A 121 -22.14 -5.61 -16.55
CA THR A 121 -21.66 -6.46 -17.64
C THR A 121 -20.64 -5.77 -18.55
N CYS A 122 -20.52 -4.44 -18.50
CA CYS A 122 -19.53 -3.69 -19.29
C CYS A 122 -18.13 -3.73 -18.64
N PHE A 123 -17.12 -3.40 -19.44
CA PHE A 123 -15.73 -3.32 -19.00
C PHE A 123 -15.57 -2.35 -17.82
N ASN A 124 -15.05 -2.86 -16.70
CA ASN A 124 -14.84 -2.16 -15.43
C ASN A 124 -16.09 -1.48 -14.80
N GLY A 125 -17.29 -1.70 -15.32
CA GLY A 125 -18.51 -1.05 -14.82
C GLY A 125 -18.51 0.46 -14.99
N ILE A 126 -17.89 0.93 -16.07
CA ILE A 126 -17.76 2.34 -16.41
C ILE A 126 -19.03 2.81 -17.12
N TYR A 127 -19.48 4.03 -16.82
CA TYR A 127 -20.44 4.74 -17.66
C TYR A 127 -19.69 5.70 -18.59
N ARG A 128 -19.85 5.52 -19.90
CA ARG A 128 -19.20 6.35 -20.92
C ARG A 128 -20.11 6.48 -22.14
N VAL A 129 -20.23 7.70 -22.63
CA VAL A 129 -20.99 8.01 -23.84
C VAL A 129 -20.10 8.61 -24.93
N ASN A 130 -20.54 8.49 -26.19
CA ASN A 130 -19.93 9.18 -27.33
C ASN A 130 -20.49 10.61 -27.49
N ARG A 131 -20.07 11.33 -28.54
CA ARG A 131 -20.58 12.68 -28.87
C ARG A 131 -22.08 12.73 -29.21
N LYS A 132 -22.70 11.60 -29.52
CA LYS A 132 -24.15 11.47 -29.75
C LYS A 132 -24.91 11.10 -28.46
N ASN A 133 -24.25 11.12 -27.30
CA ASN A 133 -24.77 10.64 -26.01
C ASN A 133 -25.14 9.16 -25.97
N GLU A 134 -24.59 8.34 -26.87
CA GLU A 134 -24.82 6.89 -26.88
C GLU A 134 -23.77 6.20 -26.02
N PHE A 135 -24.21 5.30 -25.14
CA PHE A 135 -23.34 4.46 -24.34
C PHE A 135 -22.51 3.53 -25.23
N ASN A 136 -21.19 3.53 -25.02
CA ASN A 136 -20.23 2.90 -25.92
C ASN A 136 -19.16 2.03 -25.22
N VAL A 137 -19.46 1.50 -24.03
CA VAL A 137 -18.51 0.66 -23.28
C VAL A 137 -18.60 -0.79 -23.78
N PRO A 138 -17.47 -1.48 -24.03
CA PRO A 138 -17.48 -2.87 -24.48
C PRO A 138 -17.86 -3.85 -23.37
N PHE A 139 -18.23 -5.07 -23.76
CA PHE A 139 -18.54 -6.17 -22.85
C PHE A 139 -17.31 -6.60 -22.03
N ASN A 140 -17.50 -7.05 -20.78
CA ASN A 140 -16.42 -7.54 -19.92
C ASN A 140 -16.15 -9.05 -20.03
N LYS A 141 -16.81 -9.74 -20.97
CA LYS A 141 -16.71 -11.18 -21.23
C LYS A 141 -17.21 -12.08 -20.09
N LYS A 142 -18.00 -11.56 -19.14
CA LYS A 142 -18.62 -12.36 -18.08
C LYS A 142 -20.07 -12.66 -18.42
N THR A 143 -20.34 -13.91 -18.77
CA THR A 143 -21.68 -14.40 -19.11
C THR A 143 -22.38 -15.10 -17.94
N ASP A 144 -21.62 -15.76 -17.05
CA ASP A 144 -22.16 -16.45 -15.88
C ASP A 144 -22.20 -15.53 -14.65
N LEU A 145 -23.11 -14.56 -14.66
CA LEU A 145 -23.36 -13.68 -13.52
C LEU A 145 -24.51 -14.24 -12.67
N THR A 146 -24.34 -14.18 -11.35
CA THR A 146 -25.45 -14.39 -10.42
C THR A 146 -26.34 -13.15 -10.37
N LEU A 147 -27.62 -13.29 -10.03
CA LEU A 147 -28.49 -12.13 -9.79
C LEU A 147 -27.93 -11.19 -8.71
N SER A 148 -27.28 -11.74 -7.68
CA SER A 148 -26.60 -10.98 -6.63
C SER A 148 -25.39 -10.16 -7.14
N SER A 149 -24.77 -10.58 -8.25
CA SER A 149 -23.71 -9.81 -8.91
C SER A 149 -24.25 -8.59 -9.65
N LEU A 150 -25.49 -8.69 -10.16
CA LEU A 150 -26.19 -7.58 -10.80
C LEU A 150 -26.75 -6.61 -9.76
N ILE A 151 -27.42 -7.13 -8.72
CA ILE A 151 -28.10 -6.33 -7.72
C ILE A 151 -28.15 -7.04 -6.36
N ASP A 152 -27.66 -6.35 -5.32
CA ASP A 152 -27.73 -6.82 -3.93
C ASP A 152 -29.12 -6.52 -3.36
N ILE A 153 -30.01 -7.51 -3.42
CA ILE A 153 -31.42 -7.39 -3.00
C ILE A 153 -31.54 -6.96 -1.53
N GLU A 154 -30.67 -7.44 -0.64
CA GLU A 154 -30.72 -7.09 0.78
C GLU A 154 -30.27 -5.64 1.01
N ASN A 155 -29.27 -5.16 0.27
CA ASN A 155 -28.89 -3.76 0.27
C ASN A 155 -30.03 -2.88 -0.30
N ILE A 156 -30.70 -3.29 -1.37
CA ILE A 156 -31.85 -2.56 -1.92
C ILE A 156 -32.98 -2.45 -0.91
N LYS A 157 -33.37 -3.54 -0.24
CA LYS A 157 -34.40 -3.49 0.82
C LYS A 157 -34.06 -2.47 1.91
N LYS A 158 -32.81 -2.43 2.36
CA LYS A 158 -32.34 -1.45 3.36
C LYS A 158 -32.41 -0.01 2.84
N ILE A 159 -32.05 0.22 1.58
CA ILE A 159 -32.17 1.52 0.93
C ILE A 159 -33.64 1.94 0.86
N LEU A 160 -34.54 1.06 0.41
CA LEU A 160 -35.98 1.36 0.34
C LEU A 160 -36.55 1.72 1.71
N PHE A 161 -36.22 0.95 2.75
CA PHE A 161 -36.63 1.26 4.12
C PHE A 161 -36.11 2.63 4.58
N TYR A 162 -34.86 2.98 4.24
CA TYR A 162 -34.29 4.29 4.54
C TYR A 162 -35.06 5.43 3.84
N PHE A 163 -35.40 5.30 2.56
CA PHE A 163 -36.19 6.31 1.84
C PHE A 163 -37.63 6.42 2.36
N GLN A 164 -38.25 5.30 2.76
CA GLN A 164 -39.57 5.31 3.40
C GLN A 164 -39.54 6.06 4.74
N LYS A 165 -38.49 5.85 5.52
CA LYS A 165 -38.31 6.50 6.84
C LYS A 165 -38.06 8.00 6.72
N TYR A 166 -37.41 8.46 5.65
CA TYR A 166 -37.00 9.86 5.47
C TYR A 166 -37.54 10.42 4.15
N PRO A 167 -38.80 10.89 4.13
CA PRO A 167 -39.47 11.29 2.89
C PRO A 167 -38.97 12.63 2.32
N LYS A 168 -38.14 13.38 3.06
CA LYS A 168 -37.59 14.68 2.62
C LYS A 168 -36.27 14.54 1.86
N ILE A 169 -36.14 13.48 1.07
CA ILE A 169 -34.99 13.24 0.20
C ILE A 169 -35.46 13.39 -1.24
N GLU A 170 -34.89 14.36 -1.94
CA GLU A 170 -35.32 14.77 -3.28
C GLU A 170 -34.20 14.59 -4.29
N PHE A 171 -34.58 14.18 -5.51
CA PHE A 171 -33.65 14.01 -6.63
C PHE A 171 -33.93 15.04 -7.71
N PHE A 172 -32.86 15.68 -8.20
CA PHE A 172 -32.89 16.63 -9.30
C PHE A 172 -31.92 16.24 -10.41
N CYS A 173 -32.19 16.75 -11.61
CA CYS A 173 -31.32 16.60 -12.78
C CYS A 173 -31.11 17.97 -13.43
N HIS A 174 -30.23 18.76 -12.82
CA HIS A 174 -29.93 20.13 -13.21
C HIS A 174 -28.42 20.41 -13.16
N ASP A 175 -28.01 21.56 -13.72
CA ASP A 175 -26.67 22.09 -13.47
C ASP A 175 -26.47 22.29 -11.96
N TYR A 176 -25.27 21.95 -11.47
CA TYR A 176 -24.92 21.97 -10.05
C TYR A 176 -25.18 23.34 -9.41
N GLN A 177 -25.02 24.44 -10.17
CA GLN A 177 -25.16 25.79 -9.64
C GLN A 177 -26.57 26.05 -9.13
N ILE A 178 -27.59 25.61 -9.86
CA ILE A 178 -29.01 25.75 -9.47
C ILE A 178 -29.27 25.08 -8.12
N ILE A 179 -28.63 23.94 -7.88
CA ILE A 179 -28.81 23.17 -6.65
C ILE A 179 -28.07 23.80 -5.48
N ILE A 180 -26.83 24.26 -5.72
CA ILE A 180 -26.05 24.96 -4.70
C ILE A 180 -26.72 26.28 -4.30
N ASP A 181 -27.32 27.01 -5.25
CA ASP A 181 -27.99 28.28 -4.96
C ASP A 181 -29.29 28.15 -4.13
N ARG A 182 -29.86 26.94 -4.03
CA ARG A 182 -30.98 26.65 -3.12
C ARG A 182 -30.55 26.51 -1.65
N SER A 183 -29.28 26.23 -1.39
CA SER A 183 -28.77 26.01 -0.04
C SER A 183 -28.89 27.25 0.85
N GLN A 184 -29.20 27.01 2.11
CA GLN A 184 -29.42 28.02 3.13
C GLN A 184 -28.39 27.89 4.25
N LYS A 185 -28.31 28.92 5.10
CA LYS A 185 -27.45 28.93 6.28
C LYS A 185 -27.58 27.61 7.08
N ASP A 186 -26.43 27.10 7.53
CA ASP A 186 -26.30 25.85 8.30
C ASP A 186 -26.66 24.55 7.53
N ASP A 187 -26.92 24.61 6.22
CA ASP A 187 -26.89 23.44 5.35
C ASP A 187 -25.45 22.95 5.10
N PHE A 188 -25.31 21.70 4.66
CA PHE A 188 -24.03 21.09 4.33
C PHE A 188 -24.00 20.54 2.89
N LEU A 189 -22.99 20.94 2.12
CA LEU A 189 -22.75 20.48 0.76
C LEU A 189 -21.54 19.53 0.72
N PHE A 190 -21.74 18.36 0.14
CA PHE A 190 -20.64 17.53 -0.35
C PHE A 190 -20.52 17.70 -1.86
N VAL A 191 -19.33 18.11 -2.31
CA VAL A 191 -19.07 18.52 -3.69
C VAL A 191 -17.96 17.64 -4.24
N ASP A 192 -18.29 16.83 -5.23
CA ASP A 192 -17.36 15.88 -5.86
C ASP A 192 -17.42 16.00 -7.39
N PRO A 193 -16.92 17.10 -7.96
CA PRO A 193 -17.04 17.36 -9.39
C PRO A 193 -16.15 16.40 -10.20
N PRO A 194 -16.29 16.35 -11.53
CA PRO A 194 -15.22 15.86 -12.39
C PRO A 194 -13.89 16.56 -12.04
N TYR A 195 -12.84 15.77 -11.77
CA TYR A 195 -11.59 16.32 -11.25
C TYR A 195 -10.78 17.09 -12.30
N ASP A 196 -9.95 18.03 -11.84
CA ASP A 196 -8.99 18.75 -12.68
C ASP A 196 -7.95 17.78 -13.27
N SER A 197 -7.66 17.93 -14.57
CA SER A 197 -6.63 17.16 -15.27
C SER A 197 -5.79 18.06 -16.18
N ASP A 198 -4.47 17.86 -16.18
CA ASP A 198 -3.53 18.60 -17.04
C ASP A 198 -3.59 18.14 -18.50
N ASN A 199 -4.06 16.92 -18.74
CA ASN A 199 -4.30 16.42 -20.08
C ASN A 199 -5.72 16.78 -20.47
N ASN A 200 -5.94 17.16 -21.74
CA ASN A 200 -7.25 17.17 -22.40
C ASN A 200 -7.83 15.73 -22.48
N SER A 201 -7.87 15.03 -21.36
CA SER A 201 -8.57 13.77 -21.18
C SER A 201 -10.03 14.09 -21.38
N PHE A 202 -10.59 13.59 -22.47
CA PHE A 202 -12.01 13.60 -22.75
C PHE A 202 -12.77 13.27 -21.45
N ASP A 203 -13.43 14.27 -20.86
CA ASP A 203 -14.36 14.09 -19.73
C ASP A 203 -15.55 13.27 -20.25
N ALA A 204 -15.39 11.95 -20.32
CA ALA A 204 -16.29 11.09 -21.08
C ALA A 204 -17.65 10.83 -20.37
N TYR A 205 -17.96 11.66 -19.38
CA TYR A 205 -19.17 11.62 -18.55
C TYR A 205 -20.28 12.54 -19.07
N THR A 206 -19.92 13.60 -19.80
CA THR A 206 -20.86 14.62 -20.32
C THR A 206 -20.40 15.16 -21.67
N HIS A 207 -21.37 15.58 -22.51
CA HIS A 207 -21.09 16.22 -23.81
C HIS A 207 -20.27 17.52 -23.68
N THR A 208 -20.42 18.23 -22.56
CA THR A 208 -19.66 19.44 -22.23
C THR A 208 -18.58 19.08 -21.21
N PRO A 209 -17.29 19.26 -21.53
CA PRO A 209 -16.21 19.02 -20.56
C PRO A 209 -16.32 20.00 -19.40
N PHE A 210 -16.06 19.51 -18.18
CA PHE A 210 -16.11 20.35 -16.98
C PHE A 210 -14.92 21.31 -16.99
N GLY A 211 -13.71 20.76 -17.14
CA GLY A 211 -12.47 21.52 -17.36
C GLY A 211 -12.19 22.63 -16.34
N LYS A 212 -11.19 23.46 -16.65
CA LYS A 212 -10.76 24.57 -15.76
C LYS A 212 -11.84 25.64 -15.60
N GLU A 213 -12.59 25.95 -16.66
CA GLU A 213 -13.69 26.92 -16.57
C GLU A 213 -14.84 26.42 -15.68
N GLY A 214 -15.16 25.11 -15.72
CA GLY A 214 -16.12 24.50 -14.80
C GLY A 214 -15.64 24.53 -13.35
N GLN A 215 -14.35 24.28 -13.12
CA GLN A 215 -13.74 24.42 -11.78
C GLN A 215 -13.81 25.86 -11.25
N LYS A 216 -13.52 26.85 -12.09
CA LYS A 216 -13.62 28.27 -11.75
C LYS A 216 -15.05 28.68 -11.43
N ARG A 217 -16.02 28.30 -12.26
CA ARG A 217 -17.45 28.56 -12.03
C ARG A 217 -17.94 27.90 -10.73
N LEU A 218 -17.47 26.70 -10.45
CA LEU A 218 -17.77 26.00 -9.20
C LEU A 218 -17.20 26.75 -8.00
N PHE A 219 -15.96 27.21 -8.06
CA PHE A 219 -15.36 28.05 -7.01
C PHE A 219 -16.21 29.31 -6.74
N GLU A 220 -16.58 30.05 -7.79
CA GLU A 220 -17.42 31.26 -7.65
C GLU A 220 -18.77 30.93 -6.99
N THR A 221 -19.37 29.80 -7.35
CA THR A 221 -20.63 29.31 -6.78
C THR A 221 -20.48 28.92 -5.30
N LEU A 222 -19.40 28.21 -4.94
CA LEU A 222 -19.10 27.84 -3.56
C LEU A 222 -18.72 29.04 -2.70
N ASN A 223 -18.10 30.06 -3.29
CA ASN A 223 -17.81 31.31 -2.60
C ASN A 223 -19.10 32.04 -2.24
N LYS A 224 -20.09 32.10 -3.14
CA LYS A 224 -21.44 32.61 -2.80
C LYS A 224 -22.10 31.79 -1.69
N ALA A 225 -22.01 30.47 -1.74
CA ALA A 225 -22.54 29.60 -0.67
C ALA A 225 -21.84 29.85 0.67
N HIS A 226 -20.53 30.06 0.68
CA HIS A 226 -19.76 30.42 1.88
C HIS A 226 -20.31 31.71 2.53
N HIS A 227 -20.54 32.76 1.74
CA HIS A 227 -21.12 34.02 2.23
C HIS A 227 -22.55 33.88 2.75
N ARG A 228 -23.32 32.89 2.25
CA ARG A 228 -24.65 32.54 2.79
C ARG A 228 -24.60 31.81 4.14
N GLY A 229 -23.42 31.47 4.66
CA GLY A 229 -23.25 30.70 5.90
C GLY A 229 -23.47 29.20 5.71
N VAL A 230 -23.27 28.71 4.49
CA VAL A 230 -23.39 27.29 4.14
C VAL A 230 -22.04 26.61 4.34
N LYS A 231 -22.02 25.42 4.95
CA LYS A 231 -20.79 24.61 5.06
C LYS A 231 -20.64 23.76 3.81
N TRP A 232 -19.44 23.70 3.24
CA TRP A 232 -19.17 22.81 2.12
C TRP A 232 -17.84 22.09 2.28
N LEU A 233 -17.81 20.89 1.71
CA LEU A 233 -16.63 20.04 1.58
C LEU A 233 -16.48 19.66 0.12
N LEU A 234 -15.32 19.94 -0.45
CA LEU A 234 -14.95 19.64 -1.83
C LEU A 234 -13.84 18.60 -1.87
N THR A 235 -13.97 17.60 -2.75
CA THR A 235 -12.88 16.68 -3.10
C THR A 235 -12.38 16.95 -4.52
N ASN A 236 -11.07 17.00 -4.72
CA ASN A 236 -10.48 17.13 -6.05
C ASN A 236 -9.07 16.51 -6.09
N HIS A 237 -8.47 16.50 -7.29
CA HIS A 237 -7.03 16.32 -7.43
C HIS A 237 -6.25 17.42 -6.73
N ASP A 238 -5.14 17.04 -6.09
CA ASP A 238 -4.19 17.98 -5.51
C ASP A 238 -3.26 18.52 -6.62
N THR A 239 -3.76 19.51 -7.37
CA THR A 239 -3.01 20.20 -8.44
C THR A 239 -2.66 21.63 -8.02
N PRO A 240 -1.59 22.24 -8.58
CA PRO A 240 -1.28 23.64 -8.34
C PRO A 240 -2.44 24.59 -8.68
N TYR A 241 -3.23 24.26 -9.71
CA TYR A 241 -4.38 25.06 -10.13
C TYR A 241 -5.49 25.05 -9.07
N ILE A 242 -5.90 23.87 -8.60
CA ILE A 242 -6.90 23.73 -7.53
C ILE A 242 -6.40 24.38 -6.24
N ASN A 243 -5.14 24.17 -5.87
CA ASN A 243 -4.57 24.75 -4.66
C ASN A 243 -4.54 26.27 -4.68
N LYS A 244 -4.25 26.87 -5.84
CA LYS A 244 -4.32 28.32 -6.04
C LYS A 244 -5.76 28.83 -5.95
N LEU A 245 -6.70 28.14 -6.63
CA LEU A 245 -8.10 28.55 -6.71
C LEU A 245 -8.76 28.59 -5.33
N TYR A 246 -8.48 27.61 -4.46
CA TYR A 246 -9.09 27.50 -3.14
C TYR A 246 -8.18 27.95 -1.99
N SER A 247 -7.14 28.76 -2.28
CA SER A 247 -6.09 29.13 -1.32
C SER A 247 -6.58 29.87 -0.05
N GLU A 248 -7.76 30.48 -0.10
CA GLU A 248 -8.39 31.15 1.05
C GLU A 248 -9.13 30.19 2.00
N PHE A 249 -9.23 28.91 1.65
CA PHE A 249 -9.94 27.89 2.42
C PHE A 249 -8.98 26.89 3.08
N TYR A 250 -9.53 25.88 3.75
CA TYR A 250 -8.73 24.87 4.46
C TYR A 250 -8.47 23.65 3.56
N LEU A 251 -7.26 23.55 3.01
CA LEU A 251 -6.84 22.43 2.14
C LEU A 251 -6.13 21.33 2.93
N ASN A 252 -6.54 20.09 2.71
CA ASN A 252 -6.00 18.92 3.38
C ASN A 252 -5.65 17.84 2.37
N ARG A 253 -4.34 17.59 2.22
CA ARG A 253 -3.80 16.60 1.28
C ARG A 253 -3.99 15.18 1.79
N ILE A 254 -4.44 14.28 0.92
CA ILE A 254 -4.65 12.86 1.22
C ILE A 254 -4.03 11.98 0.14
N SER A 255 -3.34 10.94 0.58
CA SER A 255 -2.79 9.92 -0.32
C SER A 255 -3.89 8.95 -0.78
N VAL A 256 -4.00 8.73 -2.10
CA VAL A 256 -4.92 7.75 -2.69
C VAL A 256 -4.21 6.71 -3.55
N SER A 257 -4.49 5.44 -3.27
CA SER A 257 -4.05 4.31 -4.08
C SER A 257 -4.97 4.16 -5.30
N ARG A 258 -4.54 4.67 -6.46
CA ARG A 258 -5.28 4.42 -7.72
C ARG A 258 -4.76 3.16 -8.40
N PHE A 259 -5.48 2.07 -8.25
CA PHE A 259 -5.28 0.86 -9.07
C PHE A 259 -5.94 1.03 -10.45
N ILE A 260 -5.46 1.98 -11.27
CA ILE A 260 -6.07 2.25 -12.60
C ILE A 260 -5.04 2.18 -13.74
N ASN A 261 -3.89 1.52 -13.54
CA ASN A 261 -2.96 1.23 -14.65
C ASN A 261 -2.72 -0.27 -14.82
N SER A 262 -3.00 -0.75 -16.03
CA SER A 262 -2.82 -2.15 -16.45
C SER A 262 -1.34 -2.54 -16.54
N ASP A 263 -0.45 -1.58 -16.77
CA ASP A 263 1.01 -1.76 -16.80
C ASP A 263 1.60 -1.56 -15.40
N SER A 264 2.18 -2.63 -14.82
CA SER A 264 2.77 -2.64 -13.47
C SER A 264 3.98 -1.72 -13.35
N SER A 265 4.70 -1.46 -14.45
CA SER A 265 5.91 -0.63 -14.47
C SER A 265 5.62 0.88 -14.45
N LYS A 266 4.41 1.28 -14.82
CA LYS A 266 3.95 2.68 -14.89
C LYS A 266 2.97 3.06 -13.77
N ARG A 267 2.76 2.19 -12.79
CA ARG A 267 2.00 2.52 -11.58
C ARG A 267 2.83 3.47 -10.72
N LYS A 268 2.72 4.78 -10.97
CA LYS A 268 3.03 5.77 -9.94
C LYS A 268 1.97 5.59 -8.84
N ASN A 269 2.36 5.00 -7.72
CA ASN A 269 1.48 4.79 -6.55
C ASN A 269 1.00 6.10 -5.88
N ASN A 270 1.30 7.26 -6.45
CA ASN A 270 1.17 8.55 -5.78
C ASN A 270 0.27 9.48 -6.61
N HIS A 271 -1.04 9.26 -6.52
CA HIS A 271 -1.99 10.34 -6.78
C HIS A 271 -2.40 10.91 -5.42
N TYR A 272 -2.27 12.21 -5.26
CA TYR A 272 -2.81 12.93 -4.12
C TYR A 272 -4.17 13.51 -4.51
N GLU A 273 -5.09 13.44 -3.57
CA GLU A 273 -6.35 14.17 -3.61
C GLU A 273 -6.32 15.21 -2.49
N THR A 274 -7.07 16.29 -2.67
CA THR A 274 -7.23 17.34 -1.69
C THR A 274 -8.68 17.36 -1.20
N ILE A 275 -8.85 17.42 0.12
CA ILE A 275 -10.11 17.73 0.77
C ILE A 275 -10.06 19.21 1.16
N ILE A 276 -11.03 19.97 0.68
CA ILE A 276 -11.11 21.42 0.88
C ILE A 276 -12.40 21.71 1.65
N THR A 277 -12.30 22.45 2.76
CA THR A 277 -13.46 22.89 3.55
C THR A 277 -13.45 24.40 3.72
N ASN A 278 -14.63 25.01 3.78
CA ASN A 278 -14.78 26.43 4.13
C ASN A 278 -14.96 26.70 5.63
N TYR A 279 -14.71 25.68 6.45
CA TYR A 279 -14.77 25.74 7.90
C TYR A 279 -13.50 25.09 8.47
N PRO A 280 -13.03 25.56 9.63
CA PRO A 280 -11.82 25.04 10.25
C PRO A 280 -12.02 23.59 10.69
N ILE A 281 -10.97 22.79 10.51
CA ILE A 281 -10.86 21.44 11.06
C ILE A 281 -10.05 21.54 12.34
N THR A 282 -10.54 20.94 13.43
CA THR A 282 -9.84 20.98 14.71
C THR A 282 -8.51 20.22 14.64
N THR A 283 -7.54 20.61 15.48
CA THR A 283 -6.23 19.94 15.55
C THR A 283 -6.34 18.43 15.73
N ASN A 284 -7.26 17.97 16.58
CA ASN A 284 -7.51 16.53 16.79
C ASN A 284 -7.98 15.82 15.51
N LYS A 285 -8.84 16.46 14.71
CA LYS A 285 -9.29 15.91 13.43
C LYS A 285 -8.16 15.91 12.40
N LEU A 286 -7.31 16.92 12.37
CA LEU A 286 -6.11 16.95 11.52
C LEU A 286 -5.14 15.83 11.88
N LEU A 287 -4.92 15.58 13.18
CA LEU A 287 -4.12 14.46 13.66
C LEU A 287 -4.72 13.10 13.23
N GLU A 288 -6.04 12.96 13.30
CA GLU A 288 -6.73 11.75 12.85
C GLU A 288 -6.58 11.52 11.33
N LEU A 289 -6.70 12.59 10.52
CA LEU A 289 -6.43 12.52 9.09
C LEU A 289 -4.99 12.11 8.82
N ASN A 290 -4.04 12.72 9.53
CA ASN A 290 -2.62 12.43 9.40
C ASN A 290 -2.34 10.95 9.71
N TYR A 291 -2.93 10.42 10.79
CA TYR A 291 -2.86 9.02 11.19
C TYR A 291 -3.41 8.07 10.12
N LEU A 292 -4.60 8.35 9.55
CA LEU A 292 -5.18 7.51 8.50
C LEU A 292 -4.34 7.54 7.22
N SER A 293 -3.86 8.72 6.81
CA SER A 293 -2.98 8.86 5.64
C SER A 293 -1.69 8.08 5.85
N PHE A 294 -1.05 8.22 7.02
CA PHE A 294 0.20 7.53 7.34
C PHE A 294 0.04 6.01 7.21
N LYS A 295 -1.07 5.46 7.71
CA LYS A 295 -1.34 4.01 7.64
C LYS A 295 -1.58 3.49 6.22
N LYS A 296 -2.19 4.31 5.37
CA LYS A 296 -2.48 3.95 3.98
C LYS A 296 -1.21 3.92 3.13
N GLU A 297 -0.22 4.72 3.49
CA GLU A 297 1.08 4.84 2.83
C GLU A 297 2.10 3.75 3.26
N LEU A 298 1.78 2.96 4.30
CA LEU A 298 2.66 1.90 4.80
C LEU A 298 2.96 0.84 3.72
N ARG A 299 4.23 0.52 3.55
CA ARG A 299 4.67 -0.57 2.68
C ARG A 299 4.32 -1.92 3.30
N THR A 300 3.93 -2.86 2.45
CA THR A 300 3.71 -4.26 2.85
C THR A 300 5.01 -4.98 3.15
N THR A 301 6.12 -4.53 2.55
CA THR A 301 7.39 -5.22 2.58
C THR A 301 8.57 -4.29 2.24
N THR A 302 9.73 -4.55 2.86
CA THR A 302 11.05 -4.04 2.41
C THR A 302 11.81 -5.06 1.58
N TYR A 303 11.23 -6.25 1.33
CA TYR A 303 11.90 -7.34 0.63
C TYR A 303 12.19 -6.95 -0.83
N ASN A 304 13.48 -6.81 -1.14
CA ASN A 304 14.00 -6.74 -2.49
C ASN A 304 14.58 -8.11 -2.85
N LEU A 305 14.11 -8.72 -3.96
CA LEU A 305 14.58 -10.03 -4.40
C LEU A 305 16.09 -10.07 -4.67
N ASN A 306 16.68 -8.96 -5.14
CA ASN A 306 18.11 -8.88 -5.40
C ASN A 306 18.96 -8.93 -4.12
N SER A 307 18.34 -8.68 -2.97
CA SER A 307 18.96 -8.79 -1.64
C SER A 307 18.59 -10.10 -0.92
N TYR A 308 17.97 -11.05 -1.63
CA TYR A 308 17.62 -12.35 -1.06
C TYR A 308 18.84 -13.25 -0.94
N ILE A 309 19.72 -13.19 -1.93
CA ILE A 309 20.98 -13.94 -2.00
C ILE A 309 22.10 -12.93 -2.20
N ASP A 310 23.11 -12.97 -1.33
CA ASP A 310 24.35 -12.23 -1.53
C ASP A 310 25.29 -13.08 -2.39
N TRP A 311 25.18 -12.91 -3.72
CA TRP A 311 25.98 -13.64 -4.70
C TRP A 311 27.48 -13.37 -4.53
N ASN A 312 27.87 -12.12 -4.28
CA ASN A 312 29.27 -11.75 -4.08
C ASN A 312 29.91 -12.52 -2.93
N LYS A 313 29.19 -12.69 -1.81
CA LYS A 313 29.70 -13.46 -0.66
C LYS A 313 29.83 -14.95 -0.98
N ILE A 314 28.91 -15.50 -1.77
CA ILE A 314 28.97 -16.89 -2.22
C ILE A 314 30.17 -17.07 -3.17
N ASP A 315 30.31 -16.20 -4.16
CA ASP A 315 31.39 -16.23 -5.14
C ASP A 315 32.75 -16.06 -4.47
N THR A 316 32.86 -15.13 -3.51
CA THR A 316 34.08 -14.94 -2.71
C THR A 316 34.44 -16.22 -1.95
N PHE A 317 33.45 -16.90 -1.35
CA PHE A 317 33.69 -18.15 -0.64
C PHE A 317 34.13 -19.28 -1.58
N LEU A 318 33.40 -19.48 -2.69
CA LEU A 318 33.72 -20.55 -3.65
C LEU A 318 35.08 -20.30 -4.32
N THR A 319 35.42 -19.05 -4.62
CA THR A 319 36.73 -18.67 -5.15
C THR A 319 37.84 -18.90 -4.13
N LYS A 320 37.62 -18.51 -2.86
CA LYS A 320 38.61 -18.68 -1.79
C LYS A 320 39.00 -20.14 -1.56
N TYR A 321 38.04 -21.06 -1.70
CA TYR A 321 38.21 -22.48 -1.38
C TYR A 321 38.25 -23.38 -2.62
N ASN A 322 38.48 -22.81 -3.81
CA ASN A 322 38.37 -23.55 -5.07
C ASN A 322 39.32 -24.77 -5.14
N VAL A 323 40.55 -24.63 -4.64
CA VAL A 323 41.54 -25.72 -4.65
C VAL A 323 41.07 -26.87 -3.78
N GLU A 324 40.72 -26.58 -2.54
CA GLU A 324 40.24 -27.52 -1.54
C GLU A 324 38.93 -28.22 -1.97
N ILE A 325 38.02 -27.49 -2.63
CA ILE A 325 36.79 -28.05 -3.19
C ILE A 325 37.12 -29.07 -4.29
N ASN A 326 38.05 -28.75 -5.19
CA ASN A 326 38.46 -29.66 -6.26
C ASN A 326 39.16 -30.91 -5.72
N GLU A 327 39.92 -30.79 -4.63
CA GLU A 327 40.51 -31.94 -3.95
C GLU A 327 39.46 -32.84 -3.31
N LEU A 328 38.46 -32.27 -2.62
CA LEU A 328 37.34 -33.04 -2.06
C LEU A 328 36.50 -33.73 -3.13
N ASN A 329 36.35 -33.15 -4.33
CA ASN A 329 35.64 -33.79 -5.45
C ASN A 329 36.28 -35.15 -5.83
N THR A 330 37.56 -35.37 -5.56
CA THR A 330 38.21 -36.65 -5.88
C THR A 330 37.73 -37.80 -4.99
N LEU A 331 37.08 -37.50 -3.85
CA LEU A 331 36.62 -38.50 -2.89
C LEU A 331 35.33 -39.22 -3.31
N PHE A 332 34.56 -38.71 -4.28
CA PHE A 332 33.38 -39.43 -4.78
C PHE A 332 33.77 -40.82 -5.28
N SER A 333 33.08 -41.84 -4.78
CA SER A 333 33.49 -43.24 -4.94
C SER A 333 32.30 -44.17 -5.09
N SER A 334 32.49 -45.27 -5.81
CA SER A 334 31.46 -46.31 -6.01
C SER A 334 31.38 -47.30 -4.86
N SER A 335 32.40 -47.33 -3.98
CA SER A 335 32.49 -48.25 -2.84
C SER A 335 33.27 -47.64 -1.67
N LEU A 336 33.04 -48.18 -0.47
CA LEU A 336 33.77 -47.79 0.73
C LEU A 336 35.29 -48.02 0.61
N THR A 337 35.70 -49.10 -0.03
CA THR A 337 37.12 -49.43 -0.23
C THR A 337 37.82 -48.41 -1.12
N GLU A 338 37.13 -47.97 -2.18
CA GLU A 338 37.63 -46.92 -3.07
C GLU A 338 37.72 -45.57 -2.34
N PHE A 339 36.70 -45.22 -1.56
CA PHE A 339 36.69 -44.01 -0.73
C PHE A 339 37.88 -43.98 0.24
N LYS A 340 38.10 -45.08 1.00
CA LYS A 340 39.21 -45.20 1.95
C LYS A 340 40.58 -45.04 1.28
N SER A 341 40.76 -45.67 0.11
CA SER A 341 42.00 -45.52 -0.67
C SER A 341 42.24 -44.07 -1.10
N LYS A 342 41.20 -43.37 -1.56
CA LYS A 342 41.30 -41.98 -2.02
C LYS A 342 41.58 -40.99 -0.89
N ILE A 343 40.91 -41.14 0.26
CA ILE A 343 41.13 -40.25 1.40
C ILE A 343 42.51 -40.45 2.02
N GLU A 344 43.01 -41.69 2.10
CA GLU A 344 44.38 -42.01 2.50
C GLU A 344 45.40 -41.39 1.53
N TYR A 345 45.12 -41.43 0.22
CA TYR A 345 45.97 -40.79 -0.78
C TYR A 345 46.04 -39.27 -0.60
N LEU A 346 44.91 -38.58 -0.43
CA LEU A 346 44.90 -37.13 -0.17
C LEU A 346 45.68 -36.77 1.11
N PHE A 347 45.51 -37.58 2.16
CA PHE A 347 46.24 -37.40 3.42
C PHE A 347 47.76 -37.59 3.24
N LYS A 348 48.18 -38.62 2.49
CA LYS A 348 49.59 -38.90 2.18
C LYS A 348 50.23 -37.79 1.34
N MET A 349 49.46 -37.16 0.46
CA MET A 349 49.89 -36.01 -0.34
C MET A 349 49.91 -34.69 0.44
N LYS A 350 49.70 -34.73 1.77
CA LYS A 350 49.64 -33.56 2.67
C LYS A 350 48.59 -32.52 2.26
N LYS A 351 47.51 -32.94 1.62
CA LYS A 351 46.37 -32.08 1.23
C LYS A 351 45.34 -31.99 2.36
N THR A 352 45.79 -31.65 3.56
CA THR A 352 44.92 -31.68 4.76
C THR A 352 43.96 -30.50 4.84
N GLU A 353 44.26 -29.42 4.14
CA GLU A 353 43.47 -28.19 4.11
C GLU A 353 42.08 -28.42 3.53
N CYS A 354 41.94 -29.36 2.59
CA CYS A 354 40.67 -29.65 1.94
C CYS A 354 39.60 -30.15 2.94
N PHE A 355 40.01 -30.87 3.98
CA PHE A 355 39.10 -31.41 4.99
C PHE A 355 38.48 -30.33 5.88
N SER A 356 39.09 -29.14 5.96
CA SER A 356 38.52 -27.99 6.68
C SER A 356 37.19 -27.50 6.09
N ILE A 357 36.83 -27.96 4.88
CA ILE A 357 35.57 -27.63 4.22
C ILE A 357 34.41 -28.53 4.65
N LEU A 358 34.69 -29.75 5.12
CA LEU A 358 33.67 -30.74 5.47
C LEU A 358 32.58 -30.19 6.43
N PRO A 359 32.89 -29.36 7.45
CA PRO A 359 31.85 -28.73 8.29
C PRO A 359 30.84 -27.88 7.50
N PHE A 360 31.26 -27.22 6.42
CA PHE A 360 30.35 -26.40 5.62
C PHE A 360 29.29 -27.24 4.89
N LEU A 361 29.58 -28.50 4.56
CA LEU A 361 28.63 -29.40 3.90
C LEU A 361 27.44 -29.75 4.79
N ILE A 362 27.64 -29.77 6.11
CA ILE A 362 26.59 -30.00 7.11
C ILE A 362 26.05 -28.70 7.70
N ALA A 363 26.14 -27.60 6.96
CA ALA A 363 25.64 -26.29 7.37
C ALA A 363 26.28 -25.71 8.65
N LYS A 364 27.47 -26.20 9.06
CA LYS A 364 28.20 -25.70 10.23
C LYS A 364 29.26 -24.68 9.80
N LYS A 365 29.21 -23.48 10.40
CA LYS A 365 30.30 -22.51 10.24
C LYS A 365 31.50 -22.98 11.07
N HIS A 366 32.69 -22.90 10.49
CA HIS A 366 33.93 -23.23 11.15
C HIS A 366 35.00 -22.22 10.73
N SER A 367 35.74 -21.69 11.70
CA SER A 367 36.96 -20.91 11.48
C SER A 367 38.15 -21.76 11.90
N LYS A 368 39.36 -21.45 11.42
CA LYS A 368 40.59 -22.16 11.83
C LYS A 368 40.87 -22.03 13.34
N GLU A 369 40.20 -21.11 14.03
CA GLU A 369 40.36 -20.82 15.47
C GLU A 369 39.28 -21.50 16.33
N ASP A 370 38.20 -22.04 15.74
CA ASP A 370 37.10 -22.66 16.47
C ASP A 370 37.28 -24.18 16.58
N GLN A 371 37.45 -24.73 17.78
CA GLN A 371 37.50 -26.17 17.98
C GLN A 371 36.11 -26.80 17.75
N LEU A 372 35.98 -27.66 16.73
CA LEU A 372 34.72 -28.34 16.42
C LEU A 372 34.57 -29.59 17.31
N ILE A 373 33.47 -29.64 18.06
CA ILE A 373 33.16 -30.72 19.00
C ILE A 373 31.77 -31.25 18.69
N PHE A 374 31.61 -32.59 18.65
CA PHE A 374 30.32 -33.25 18.47
C PHE A 374 30.19 -34.48 19.38
N LEU A 375 28.96 -34.96 19.58
CA LEU A 375 28.70 -36.24 20.25
C LEU A 375 28.57 -37.33 19.19
N ASN A 376 29.34 -38.40 19.31
CA ASN A 376 29.18 -39.57 18.45
C ASN A 376 27.88 -40.33 18.78
N LYS A 377 27.54 -41.36 18.00
CA LYS A 377 26.38 -42.25 18.24
C LYS A 377 26.34 -42.90 19.63
N GLU A 378 27.47 -42.98 20.33
CA GLU A 378 27.61 -43.51 21.69
C GLU A 378 27.52 -42.42 22.77
N ASN A 379 27.14 -41.18 22.41
CA ASN A 379 27.09 -39.99 23.27
C ASN A 379 28.44 -39.59 23.89
N GLN A 380 29.55 -39.92 23.25
CA GLN A 380 30.88 -39.49 23.67
C GLN A 380 31.30 -38.21 22.94
N GLU A 381 31.92 -37.28 23.67
CA GLU A 381 32.45 -36.05 23.12
C GLU A 381 33.68 -36.33 22.24
N PHE A 382 33.62 -35.90 20.99
CA PHE A 382 34.70 -36.02 20.03
C PHE A 382 35.14 -34.66 19.52
N LYS A 383 36.45 -34.40 19.61
CA LYS A 383 37.09 -33.19 19.10
C LYS A 383 37.64 -33.47 17.72
N VAL A 384 37.19 -32.69 16.74
CA VAL A 384 37.60 -32.88 15.35
C VAL A 384 38.97 -32.28 15.12
N ASP A 385 39.87 -33.09 14.55
CA ASP A 385 41.21 -32.71 14.13
C ASP A 385 41.37 -33.05 12.64
N PHE A 386 41.27 -32.04 11.79
CA PHE A 386 41.42 -32.19 10.34
C PHE A 386 42.87 -32.47 9.90
N THR A 387 43.81 -32.58 10.84
CA THR A 387 45.18 -33.05 10.58
C THR A 387 45.36 -34.54 10.91
N CYS A 388 44.31 -35.22 11.41
CA CYS A 388 44.32 -36.63 11.76
C CYS A 388 43.35 -37.44 10.90
N LEU A 389 43.86 -38.42 10.13
CA LEU A 389 43.05 -39.25 9.23
C LEU A 389 41.89 -39.97 9.95
N THR A 390 42.15 -40.55 11.12
CA THR A 390 41.12 -41.23 11.91
C THR A 390 40.03 -40.27 12.36
N SER A 391 40.39 -39.03 12.70
CA SER A 391 39.43 -37.99 13.09
C SER A 391 38.56 -37.55 11.90
N ILE A 392 39.15 -37.41 10.71
CA ILE A 392 38.43 -37.09 9.47
C ILE A 392 37.45 -38.22 9.11
N LEU A 393 37.90 -39.47 9.12
CA LEU A 393 37.06 -40.63 8.82
C LEU A 393 35.85 -40.70 9.77
N ASN A 394 36.10 -40.54 11.07
CA ASN A 394 35.04 -40.50 12.08
C ASN A 394 34.05 -39.36 11.82
N PHE A 395 34.55 -38.15 11.52
CA PHE A 395 33.68 -37.02 11.18
C PHE A 395 32.80 -37.31 9.95
N VAL A 396 33.37 -37.83 8.86
CA VAL A 396 32.64 -38.08 7.61
C VAL A 396 31.60 -39.19 7.78
N GLU A 397 31.87 -40.18 8.62
CA GLU A 397 30.93 -41.26 8.94
C GLU A 397 29.80 -40.79 9.88
N GLU A 398 30.14 -40.13 10.99
CA GLU A 398 29.17 -39.68 12.00
C GLU A 398 28.28 -38.54 11.49
N SER A 399 28.79 -37.70 10.59
CA SER A 399 28.00 -36.64 9.94
C SER A 399 27.08 -37.14 8.82
N GLY A 400 27.20 -38.41 8.41
CA GLY A 400 26.48 -38.98 7.28
C GLY A 400 27.03 -38.61 5.90
N LEU A 401 28.07 -37.76 5.81
CA LEU A 401 28.69 -37.35 4.55
C LEU A 401 29.24 -38.53 3.74
N LEU A 402 29.72 -39.58 4.41
CA LEU A 402 30.20 -40.79 3.75
C LEU A 402 29.14 -41.40 2.82
N GLN A 403 27.97 -41.69 3.39
CA GLN A 403 26.90 -42.41 2.68
C GLN A 403 26.08 -41.48 1.80
N GLU A 404 25.72 -40.31 2.33
CA GLU A 404 24.77 -39.41 1.66
C GLU A 404 25.41 -38.54 0.58
N ILE A 405 26.73 -38.32 0.65
CA ILE A 405 27.45 -37.47 -0.30
C ILE A 405 28.48 -38.27 -1.10
N PHE A 406 29.51 -38.83 -0.43
CA PHE A 406 30.67 -39.36 -1.15
C PHE A 406 30.44 -40.72 -1.82
N LEU A 407 29.55 -41.55 -1.28
CA LEU A 407 29.13 -42.83 -1.87
C LEU A 407 27.79 -42.74 -2.62
N ASN A 408 27.17 -41.57 -2.65
CA ASN A 408 25.86 -41.39 -3.26
C ASN A 408 25.98 -41.28 -4.79
N PRO A 409 25.33 -42.17 -5.57
CA PRO A 409 25.43 -42.18 -7.03
C PRO A 409 24.70 -41.01 -7.70
N THR A 410 24.03 -40.13 -6.96
CA THR A 410 23.32 -38.95 -7.48
C THR A 410 24.05 -37.64 -7.21
N VAL A 411 25.09 -37.65 -6.37
CA VAL A 411 25.86 -36.46 -5.97
C VAL A 411 27.29 -36.60 -6.49
N HIS A 412 27.74 -35.64 -7.30
CA HIS A 412 29.05 -35.72 -7.96
C HIS A 412 29.86 -34.43 -7.92
N ASN A 413 29.36 -33.39 -7.25
CA ASN A 413 30.01 -32.09 -7.26
C ASN A 413 29.83 -31.34 -5.92
N ILE A 414 30.94 -31.25 -5.17
CA ILE A 414 31.04 -30.56 -3.89
C ILE A 414 30.78 -29.06 -4.05
N GLN A 415 31.19 -28.44 -5.17
CA GLN A 415 30.94 -27.03 -5.44
C GLN A 415 29.44 -26.73 -5.56
N SER A 416 28.69 -27.56 -6.29
CA SER A 416 27.23 -27.43 -6.43
C SER A 416 26.50 -27.65 -5.10
N LEU A 417 26.96 -28.62 -4.31
CA LEU A 417 26.43 -28.86 -2.97
C LEU A 417 26.69 -27.67 -2.04
N LEU A 418 27.93 -27.17 -2.01
CA LEU A 418 28.29 -25.97 -1.23
C LEU A 418 27.56 -24.73 -1.71
N LEU A 419 27.31 -24.57 -3.02
CA LEU A 419 26.48 -23.51 -3.55
C LEU A 419 25.07 -23.60 -2.97
N GLY A 420 24.44 -24.78 -3.01
CA GLY A 420 23.12 -25.01 -2.43
C GLY A 420 23.08 -24.76 -0.91
N VAL A 421 24.04 -25.31 -0.18
CA VAL A 421 24.18 -25.10 1.28
C VAL A 421 24.44 -23.64 1.59
N LYS A 422 25.28 -22.93 0.82
CA LYS A 422 25.52 -21.51 1.01
C LYS A 422 24.29 -20.70 0.68
N ILE A 423 23.53 -20.99 -0.38
CA ILE A 423 22.24 -20.32 -0.63
C ILE A 423 21.29 -20.53 0.56
N GLY A 424 21.21 -21.76 1.08
CA GLY A 424 20.41 -22.09 2.26
C GLY A 424 20.86 -21.38 3.54
N LEU A 425 22.16 -21.37 3.83
CA LEU A 425 22.79 -20.70 4.99
C LEU A 425 22.83 -19.18 4.87
N ASN A 426 22.86 -18.66 3.63
CA ASN A 426 22.83 -17.24 3.32
C ASN A 426 21.42 -16.66 3.49
N SER A 427 20.44 -17.49 3.89
CA SER A 427 19.32 -17.05 4.72
C SER A 427 19.83 -16.57 6.10
N ASN A 428 20.65 -15.52 6.09
CA ASN A 428 21.19 -14.83 7.25
C ASN A 428 20.02 -14.39 8.15
N THR A 429 19.71 -15.22 9.15
CA THR A 429 18.92 -14.95 10.35
C THR A 429 17.73 -13.99 10.17
N ASN A 430 16.57 -14.56 9.82
CA ASN A 430 15.28 -13.87 9.56
C ASN A 430 14.82 -12.83 10.59
N LYS A 431 15.39 -12.74 11.80
CA LYS A 431 14.98 -11.78 12.83
C LYS A 431 15.47 -10.34 12.60
N ASN A 432 16.60 -10.12 11.90
CA ASN A 432 17.20 -8.78 11.76
C ASN A 432 17.26 -8.25 10.31
N LYS A 433 16.66 -8.96 9.34
CA LYS A 433 16.73 -8.60 7.91
C LYS A 433 15.94 -7.32 7.58
N THR A 434 14.78 -7.12 8.19
CA THR A 434 13.95 -5.95 7.92
C THR A 434 14.60 -4.64 8.36
N GLY A 435 15.32 -4.64 9.50
CA GLY A 435 16.08 -3.48 9.96
C GLY A 435 17.21 -3.11 9.00
N LYS A 436 18.02 -4.08 8.57
CA LYS A 436 19.10 -3.83 7.58
C LYS A 436 18.56 -3.37 6.23
N MET A 437 17.46 -3.95 5.77
CA MET A 437 16.81 -3.53 4.53
C MET A 437 16.22 -2.11 4.64
N MET A 438 15.65 -1.77 5.79
CA MET A 438 15.19 -0.41 6.07
C MET A 438 16.35 0.58 5.96
N MET A 439 17.47 0.30 6.63
CA MET A 439 18.67 1.13 6.54
C MET A 439 19.18 1.25 5.09
N PHE A 440 19.21 0.14 4.34
CA PHE A 440 19.59 0.17 2.92
C PHE A 440 18.69 1.12 2.11
N ILE A 441 17.36 1.01 2.25
CA ILE A 441 16.42 1.90 1.56
C ILE A 441 16.66 3.37 1.91
N ILE A 442 16.87 3.69 3.19
CA ILE A 442 17.18 5.06 3.64
C ILE A 442 18.50 5.54 3.01
N SER A 443 19.53 4.69 2.99
CA SER A 443 20.83 5.03 2.38
C SER A 443 20.70 5.34 0.89
N GLU A 444 19.89 4.57 0.15
CA GLU A 444 19.68 4.80 -1.28
C GLU A 444 18.90 6.11 -1.54
N ILE A 445 17.93 6.44 -0.67
CA ILE A 445 17.24 7.74 -0.73
C ILE A 445 18.23 8.89 -0.52
N LEU A 446 19.12 8.80 0.47
CA LEU A 446 20.12 9.84 0.74
C LEU A 446 21.14 9.96 -0.40
N LYS A 447 21.69 8.84 -0.89
CA LYS A 447 22.64 8.81 -2.02
C LYS A 447 22.05 9.38 -3.30
N LYS A 448 20.82 8.99 -3.65
CA LYS A 448 20.13 9.47 -4.85
C LYS A 448 19.96 11.00 -4.86
N ASN A 449 19.91 11.60 -3.67
CA ASN A 449 19.81 13.04 -3.48
C ASN A 449 21.17 13.68 -3.14
N ASN A 450 22.30 12.99 -3.34
CA ASN A 450 23.65 13.52 -3.08
C ASN A 450 23.87 14.03 -1.65
N ILE A 451 23.27 13.37 -0.65
CA ILE A 451 23.47 13.70 0.75
C ILE A 451 24.52 12.75 1.34
N GLU A 452 25.63 13.31 1.84
CA GLU A 452 26.62 12.55 2.60
C GLU A 452 26.10 12.23 4.00
N PHE A 453 26.38 11.01 4.47
CA PHE A 453 25.92 10.53 5.77
C PHE A 453 26.92 9.56 6.40
N GLN A 454 26.83 9.45 7.72
CA GLN A 454 27.50 8.44 8.52
C GLN A 454 26.46 7.44 9.06
N THR A 455 26.85 6.18 9.23
CA THR A 455 25.96 5.11 9.72
C THR A 455 26.40 4.60 11.09
N GLU A 456 25.43 4.19 11.93
CA GLU A 456 25.67 3.56 13.24
C GLU A 456 26.56 4.39 14.20
N VAL A 457 26.39 5.72 14.19
CA VAL A 457 27.17 6.68 14.99
C VAL A 457 26.74 6.67 16.46
N THR A 458 27.68 6.72 17.40
CA THR A 458 27.34 6.82 18.83
C THR A 458 27.07 8.27 19.20
N LEU A 459 26.03 8.54 20.00
CA LEU A 459 25.68 9.92 20.38
C LEU A 459 26.82 10.71 21.02
N LYS A 460 27.70 10.03 21.79
CA LYS A 460 28.89 10.66 22.39
C LYS A 460 29.84 11.28 21.36
N ASP A 461 29.86 10.76 20.14
CA ASP A 461 30.72 11.26 19.06
C ASP A 461 30.13 12.53 18.41
N ILE A 462 28.85 12.79 18.63
CA ILE A 462 28.09 13.91 18.08
C ILE A 462 27.98 15.05 19.09
N PHE A 463 27.78 14.71 20.37
CA PHE A 463 27.59 15.65 21.48
C PHE A 463 28.91 15.83 22.23
N VAL A 464 29.67 16.85 21.82
CA VAL A 464 30.92 17.24 22.48
C VAL A 464 30.62 17.77 23.90
N ASN A 465 31.56 17.69 24.84
CA ASN A 465 31.45 18.24 26.20
C ASN A 465 30.36 17.63 27.12
N ASN A 466 30.03 16.34 26.98
CA ASN A 466 29.06 15.65 27.86
C ASN A 466 27.64 16.26 27.85
N GLU A 467 27.27 16.99 26.81
CA GLU A 467 25.92 17.56 26.64
C GLU A 467 24.81 16.49 26.72
N LEU A 468 25.13 15.25 26.29
CA LEU A 468 24.28 14.08 26.46
C LEU A 468 25.10 12.88 26.98
N LYS A 469 24.71 12.33 28.13
CA LYS A 469 25.32 11.10 28.70
C LYS A 469 24.83 9.80 28.03
N GLU A 470 24.02 9.90 26.99
CA GLU A 470 23.35 8.77 26.36
C GLU A 470 24.29 8.01 25.41
N THR A 471 24.33 6.67 25.51
CA THR A 471 25.17 5.80 24.67
C THR A 471 24.39 5.17 23.51
N LYS A 472 23.16 5.63 23.26
CA LYS A 472 22.37 5.12 22.13
C LYS A 472 23.14 5.36 20.82
N LYS A 473 23.14 4.34 19.95
CA LYS A 473 23.59 4.49 18.57
C LYS A 473 22.49 5.08 17.72
N ILE A 474 22.81 5.98 16.81
CA ILE A 474 21.93 6.55 15.79
C ILE A 474 22.21 5.84 14.46
N ASP A 475 21.16 5.56 13.70
CA ASP A 475 21.31 4.73 12.48
C ASP A 475 21.97 5.54 11.37
N PHE A 476 21.59 6.81 11.22
CA PHE A 476 22.18 7.75 10.27
C PHE A 476 22.38 9.14 10.88
N VAL A 477 23.52 9.76 10.57
CA VAL A 477 23.79 11.17 10.85
C VAL A 477 24.16 11.85 9.55
N PHE A 478 23.47 12.93 9.21
CA PHE A 478 23.75 13.71 8.01
C PHE A 478 23.44 15.17 8.25
N LYS A 479 23.96 16.03 7.37
CA LYS A 479 23.78 17.48 7.48
C LYS A 479 23.07 18.00 6.25
N ILE A 480 22.04 18.81 6.46
CA ILE A 480 21.44 19.63 5.39
C ILE A 480 21.54 21.07 5.86
N GLN A 481 22.21 21.91 5.05
CA GLN A 481 22.51 23.30 5.40
C GLN A 481 23.30 23.42 6.72
N LYS A 482 22.72 24.05 7.76
CA LYS A 482 23.34 24.21 9.09
C LYS A 482 22.81 23.21 10.12
N THR A 483 21.82 22.39 9.76
CA THR A 483 21.15 21.46 10.68
C THR A 483 21.72 20.05 10.53
N ILE A 484 22.05 19.44 11.66
CA ILE A 484 22.48 18.05 11.77
C ILE A 484 21.25 17.19 12.08
N PHE A 485 20.96 16.22 11.23
CA PHE A 485 19.85 15.30 11.39
C PHE A 485 20.32 13.99 12.01
N LEU A 486 19.67 13.61 13.11
CA LEU A 486 19.85 12.35 13.80
C LEU A 486 18.69 11.42 13.43
N LEU A 487 18.95 10.41 12.60
CA LEU A 487 17.89 9.56 12.06
C LEU A 487 17.92 8.15 12.67
N LYS A 488 16.75 7.73 13.15
CA LYS A 488 16.43 6.35 13.49
C LYS A 488 15.47 5.75 12.47
N CYS A 489 15.61 4.47 12.18
CA CYS A 489 14.70 3.77 11.28
C CYS A 489 14.32 2.36 11.77
N SER A 490 13.03 2.03 11.63
CA SER A 490 12.48 0.74 12.05
C SER A 490 11.46 0.22 11.03
N PHE A 491 11.45 -1.10 10.82
CA PHE A 491 10.44 -1.76 9.98
C PHE A 491 9.74 -2.90 10.73
N PHE A 492 8.43 -2.77 10.91
CA PHE A 492 7.62 -3.69 11.70
C PHE A 492 6.73 -4.58 10.81
N ASN A 493 7.07 -5.87 10.71
CA ASN A 493 6.24 -6.86 10.02
C ASN A 493 5.03 -7.31 10.84
N VAL A 494 5.16 -7.33 12.16
CA VAL A 494 4.15 -7.85 13.10
C VAL A 494 3.90 -6.83 14.19
N VAL A 495 2.68 -6.85 14.72
CA VAL A 495 2.30 -6.10 15.92
C VAL A 495 3.05 -6.69 17.12
N GLY A 496 3.62 -5.85 18.00
CA GLY A 496 4.30 -6.31 19.20
C GLY A 496 4.66 -5.20 20.18
N SER A 497 5.00 -5.58 21.40
CA SER A 497 5.35 -4.65 22.50
C SER A 497 6.53 -3.73 22.18
N LYS A 498 7.44 -4.18 21.31
CA LYS A 498 8.59 -3.40 20.83
C LYS A 498 8.18 -2.06 20.21
N ILE A 499 7.06 -2.01 19.47
CA ILE A 499 6.58 -0.77 18.82
C ILE A 499 6.30 0.31 19.86
N ASN A 500 5.57 -0.05 20.92
CA ASN A 500 5.18 0.90 21.97
C ASN A 500 6.39 1.41 22.75
N SER A 501 7.33 0.52 23.05
CA SER A 501 8.59 0.86 23.73
C SER A 501 9.45 1.80 22.89
N GLU A 502 9.60 1.53 21.59
CA GLU A 502 10.35 2.40 20.69
C GLU A 502 9.68 3.77 20.56
N PHE A 503 8.37 3.83 20.34
CA PHE A 503 7.66 5.10 20.19
C PHE A 503 7.79 5.96 21.45
N SER A 504 7.60 5.39 22.63
CA SER A 504 7.74 6.13 23.89
C SER A 504 9.18 6.64 24.07
N SER A 505 10.18 5.78 23.87
CA SER A 505 11.61 6.13 23.98
C SER A 505 12.01 7.23 22.99
N PHE A 506 11.50 7.19 21.76
CA PHE A 506 11.84 8.17 20.72
C PHE A 506 11.04 9.48 20.83
N ILE A 507 9.86 9.47 21.45
CA ILE A 507 9.17 10.71 21.84
C ILE A 507 10.02 11.46 22.86
N ASP A 508 10.53 10.78 23.88
CA ASP A 508 11.37 11.40 24.90
C ASP A 508 12.72 11.84 24.33
N PHE A 509 13.31 11.02 23.46
CA PHE A 509 14.52 11.40 22.73
C PHE A 509 14.32 12.66 21.88
N ASN A 510 13.20 12.77 21.16
CA ASN A 510 12.87 13.97 20.38
C ASN A 510 12.82 15.23 21.25
N LYS A 511 12.19 15.15 22.43
CA LYS A 511 12.14 16.28 23.39
C LYS A 511 13.54 16.71 23.84
N THR A 512 14.43 15.75 24.07
CA THR A 512 15.82 16.01 24.45
C THR A 512 16.58 16.71 23.30
N ILE A 513 16.46 16.21 22.08
CA ILE A 513 17.15 16.78 20.92
C ILE A 513 16.66 18.20 20.59
N LYS A 514 15.37 18.51 20.83
CA LYS A 514 14.81 19.86 20.63
C LYS A 514 15.46 20.96 21.47
N GLN A 515 16.25 20.62 22.48
CA GLN A 515 17.02 21.60 23.27
C GLN A 515 18.20 22.19 22.48
N PHE A 516 18.64 21.53 21.41
CA PHE A 516 19.78 21.92 20.57
C PHE A 516 19.28 22.61 19.29
N LYS A 517 19.74 23.85 19.04
CA LYS A 517 19.26 24.66 17.91
C LYS A 517 19.74 24.18 16.54
N ASP A 518 20.83 23.42 16.49
CA ASP A 518 21.49 22.95 15.28
C ASP A 518 21.22 21.47 14.97
N LYS A 519 20.34 20.81 15.74
CA LYS A 519 20.11 19.36 15.66
C LYS A 519 18.63 19.04 15.65
N GLU A 520 18.24 18.12 14.77
CA GLU A 520 16.87 17.65 14.64
C GLU A 520 16.82 16.12 14.61
N PHE A 521 15.80 15.55 15.25
CA PHE A 521 15.60 14.10 15.29
C PHE A 521 14.58 13.67 14.24
N ILE A 522 14.96 12.68 13.41
CA ILE A 522 14.09 12.02 12.45
C ILE A 522 13.85 10.59 12.89
N TYR A 523 12.58 10.18 12.87
CA TYR A 523 12.23 8.78 13.02
C TYR A 523 11.44 8.30 11.81
N VAL A 524 12.05 7.38 11.05
CA VAL A 524 11.43 6.75 9.90
C VAL A 524 10.95 5.35 10.26
N VAL A 525 9.63 5.15 10.32
CA VAL A 525 9.03 3.87 10.65
C VAL A 525 8.04 3.42 9.58
N ASP A 526 8.11 2.15 9.20
CA ASP A 526 7.24 1.58 8.17
C ASP A 526 6.88 0.11 8.49
N GLY A 527 6.01 -0.48 7.70
CA GLY A 527 5.65 -1.89 7.77
C GLY A 527 4.24 -2.19 8.25
N ILE A 528 3.74 -3.35 7.83
CA ILE A 528 2.35 -3.75 8.02
C ILE A 528 1.95 -3.95 9.49
N GLY A 529 2.92 -4.20 10.37
CA GLY A 529 2.73 -4.34 11.81
C GLY A 529 2.19 -3.07 12.47
N LEU A 530 2.31 -1.91 11.82
CA LEU A 530 1.74 -0.66 12.30
C LEU A 530 0.24 -0.49 11.98
N LYS A 531 -0.33 -1.30 11.07
CA LYS A 531 -1.72 -1.12 10.61
C LYS A 531 -2.76 -1.23 11.72
N ASN A 532 -2.48 -1.97 12.79
CA ASN A 532 -3.43 -2.14 13.90
C ASN A 532 -3.02 -1.34 15.15
N ILE A 533 -1.95 -0.54 15.08
CA ILE A 533 -1.53 0.34 16.17
C ILE A 533 -2.30 1.65 16.06
N SER A 534 -3.00 2.04 17.13
CA SER A 534 -3.73 3.32 17.21
C SER A 534 -2.99 4.31 18.10
N ASN A 535 -3.23 4.27 19.42
CA ASN A 535 -2.83 5.33 20.34
C ASN A 535 -1.31 5.60 20.36
N PRO A 536 -0.43 4.57 20.39
CA PRO A 536 1.01 4.81 20.36
C PRO A 536 1.48 5.51 19.08
N LEU A 537 0.91 5.15 17.93
CA LEU A 537 1.24 5.76 16.64
C LEU A 537 0.74 7.20 16.56
N LYS A 538 -0.46 7.48 17.07
CA LYS A 538 -0.98 8.87 17.16
C LYS A 538 -0.10 9.73 18.06
N ALA A 539 0.28 9.23 19.23
CA ALA A 539 1.18 9.94 20.14
C ALA A 539 2.53 10.24 19.49
N ALA A 540 3.10 9.29 18.74
CA ALA A 540 4.35 9.49 18.02
C ALA A 540 4.21 10.54 16.90
N LEU A 541 3.13 10.47 16.09
CA LEU A 541 2.83 11.46 15.05
C LEU A 541 2.60 12.87 15.59
N GLU A 542 2.09 12.99 16.81
CA GLU A 542 1.84 14.28 17.48
C GLU A 542 3.12 14.87 18.10
N ASN A 543 3.96 14.03 18.69
CA ASN A 543 5.07 14.48 19.54
C ASN A 543 6.45 14.42 18.87
N ILE A 544 6.61 13.70 17.75
CA ILE A 544 7.84 13.64 16.96
C ILE A 544 7.62 14.46 15.68
N GLU A 545 8.39 15.53 15.54
CA GLU A 545 8.22 16.51 14.46
C GLU A 545 8.53 15.91 13.08
N HIS A 546 9.65 15.17 12.98
CA HIS A 546 10.04 14.48 11.76
C HIS A 546 9.74 12.98 11.86
N PHE A 547 8.46 12.66 12.01
CA PHE A 547 7.97 11.28 12.02
C PHE A 547 7.46 10.86 10.63
N TYR A 548 8.18 9.96 9.99
CA TYR A 548 7.94 9.60 8.59
C TYR A 548 7.78 8.09 8.38
N ASN A 549 7.02 7.70 7.36
CA ASN A 549 7.23 6.42 6.69
C ASN A 549 8.22 6.63 5.54
N ILE A 550 8.61 5.56 4.83
CA ILE A 550 9.64 5.67 3.78
C ILE A 550 9.23 6.69 2.71
N GLN A 551 7.95 6.67 2.30
CA GLN A 551 7.43 7.58 1.28
C GLN A 551 7.47 9.04 1.72
N ARG A 552 7.08 9.33 2.95
CA ARG A 552 7.13 10.69 3.50
C ARG A 552 8.56 11.18 3.67
N PHE A 553 9.47 10.30 4.08
CA PHE A 553 10.88 10.64 4.20
C PHE A 553 11.49 11.00 2.84
N GLU A 554 11.20 10.23 1.78
CA GLU A 554 11.64 10.57 0.42
C GLU A 554 11.12 11.95 -0.02
N ASN A 555 9.84 12.26 0.23
CA ASN A 555 9.27 13.57 -0.07
C ASN A 555 9.91 14.70 0.75
N PHE A 556 10.21 14.46 2.04
CA PHE A 556 10.89 15.42 2.91
C PHE A 556 12.26 15.79 2.33
N ILE A 557 13.07 14.79 1.97
CA ILE A 557 14.40 15.01 1.36
C ILE A 557 14.29 15.82 0.07
N ILE A 558 13.36 15.47 -0.83
CA ILE A 558 13.15 16.21 -2.08
C ILE A 558 12.72 17.66 -1.83
N THR A 559 11.86 17.89 -0.84
CA THR A 559 11.33 19.24 -0.55
C THR A 559 12.41 20.13 0.04
N MET A 560 13.24 19.60 0.95
CA MET A 560 14.38 20.33 1.51
C MET A 560 15.37 20.77 0.42
N GLN A 561 15.46 20.03 -0.68
CA GLN A 561 16.31 20.40 -1.81
C GLN A 561 15.71 21.45 -2.76
N LYS A 562 14.38 21.56 -2.85
CA LYS A 562 13.68 22.49 -3.76
C LYS A 562 13.48 23.89 -3.20
N ASN A 563 13.67 24.08 -1.90
CA ASN A 563 13.71 25.41 -1.29
C ASN A 563 15.11 26.08 -1.46
N HIS A 564 15.84 25.60 -2.46
CA HIS A 564 17.08 26.12 -3.05
C HIS A 564 16.83 26.38 -4.53
#